data_AF-A0A0F9Q8K1-F1
#
_entry.id   AF-A0A0F9Q8K1-F1
#
_cell.length_a   1.000
_cell.length_b   1.000
_cell.length_c   1.000
_cell.angle_alpha   90.00
_cell.angle_beta   90.00
_cell.angle_gamma   90.00
#
_symmetry.space_group_name_H-M   'P 1'
#
loop_
_entity.id
_entity.type
_entity.pdbx_description
1 polymer ?
#
loop_
_entity_poly.entity_id
_entity_poly.type
_entity_poly.pdbx_seq_one_letter_code
_entity_poly.pdbx_strand_id
1 'polypeptide(L)'
;MEQTETKHTVIHYDNDNILNRFIKNITPFSFGNWFRKSNLFQVDKLYEQAQKVLGIDSEPSTKITIKLFANRKDFVNEYYVLYGKTSRKLPRSLYDFYYKVIYVNVGDISEGMLAHEFTHPIFREYFKQSPPRVLTEILATHVESHLHNKIKKY
;
A
#
# COMPACT_ATOMS: atom_id res chain seq x y z
N MET A 1 -12.78 14.41 5.61
CA MET A 1 -12.03 13.34 4.93
C MET A 1 -12.96 12.72 3.92
N GLU A 2 -12.61 12.81 2.66
CA GLU A 2 -13.31 12.18 1.55
C GLU A 2 -12.87 10.73 1.41
N GLN A 3 -13.62 9.95 0.62
CA GLN A 3 -13.24 8.57 0.31
C GLN A 3 -13.57 8.21 -1.13
N THR A 4 -12.76 7.34 -1.70
CA THR A 4 -13.01 6.68 -2.98
C THR A 4 -12.71 5.19 -2.87
N GLU A 5 -13.22 4.41 -3.81
CA GLU A 5 -13.07 2.96 -3.78
C GLU A 5 -12.51 2.43 -5.10
N THR A 6 -11.72 1.38 -4.99
CA THR A 6 -11.23 0.57 -6.11
C THR A 6 -11.76 -0.85 -5.98
N LYS A 7 -11.31 -1.78 -6.83
CA LYS A 7 -11.65 -3.20 -6.68
C LYS A 7 -11.19 -3.71 -5.31
N HIS A 8 -9.93 -3.42 -4.94
CA HIS A 8 -9.29 -4.01 -3.76
C HIS A 8 -9.20 -3.08 -2.55
N THR A 9 -9.45 -1.77 -2.71
CA THR A 9 -9.14 -0.78 -1.67
C THR A 9 -10.24 0.26 -1.44
N VAL A 10 -10.28 0.80 -0.22
CA VAL A 10 -10.99 2.03 0.13
C VAL A 10 -9.95 3.07 0.52
N ILE A 11 -9.92 4.20 -0.16
CA ILE A 11 -8.88 5.23 0.00
C ILE A 11 -9.50 6.47 0.61
N HIS A 12 -9.02 6.84 1.79
CA HIS A 12 -9.41 8.06 2.50
C HIS A 12 -8.36 9.14 2.33
N TYR A 13 -8.81 10.37 2.07
CA TYR A 13 -7.94 11.51 1.81
C TYR A 13 -8.62 12.83 2.19
N ASP A 14 -7.84 13.88 2.44
CA ASP A 14 -8.42 15.17 2.86
C ASP A 14 -8.92 16.03 1.69
N ASN A 15 -8.28 15.93 0.53
CA ASN A 15 -8.65 16.66 -0.69
C ASN A 15 -8.06 16.01 -1.95
N ASP A 16 -8.61 16.35 -3.12
CA ASP A 16 -8.21 15.82 -4.42
C ASP A 16 -6.73 16.01 -4.76
N ASN A 17 -6.06 17.05 -4.27
CA ASN A 17 -4.64 17.25 -4.55
C ASN A 17 -3.78 16.14 -3.91
N ILE A 18 -4.15 15.68 -2.71
CA ILE A 18 -3.48 14.57 -2.04
C ILE A 18 -3.69 13.28 -2.83
N LEU A 19 -4.93 13.00 -3.25
CA LEU A 19 -5.26 11.81 -4.03
C LEU A 19 -4.50 11.80 -5.37
N ASN A 20 -4.53 12.91 -6.11
CA ASN A 20 -3.85 13.03 -7.39
C ASN A 20 -2.33 12.86 -7.27
N ARG A 21 -1.73 13.43 -6.21
CA ARG A 21 -0.30 13.28 -5.94
C ARG A 21 0.05 11.83 -5.58
N PHE A 22 -0.79 11.17 -4.78
CA PHE A 22 -0.64 9.76 -4.45
C PHE A 22 -0.65 8.89 -5.71
N ILE A 23 -1.68 9.02 -6.56
CA ILE A 23 -1.78 8.24 -7.80
C ILE A 23 -0.56 8.50 -8.69
N LYS A 24 -0.14 9.75 -8.83
CA LYS A 24 1.05 10.11 -9.62
C LYS A 24 2.32 9.44 -9.09
N ASN A 25 2.50 9.35 -7.77
CA ASN A 25 3.70 8.79 -7.15
C ASN A 25 3.77 7.25 -7.27
N ILE A 26 2.63 6.58 -7.38
CA ILE A 26 2.55 5.12 -7.57
C ILE A 26 2.42 4.72 -9.04
N THR A 27 2.26 5.69 -9.97
CA THR A 27 2.32 5.42 -11.41
C THR A 27 3.76 5.14 -11.82
N PRO A 28 4.08 3.99 -12.43
CA PRO A 28 5.46 3.68 -12.79
C PRO A 28 5.80 4.32 -14.13
N PHE A 29 7.03 4.80 -14.29
CA PHE A 29 7.52 5.34 -15.56
C PHE A 29 7.63 4.27 -16.67
N SER A 30 7.76 3.00 -16.27
CA SER A 30 7.94 1.82 -17.15
C SER A 30 6.65 1.31 -17.79
N PHE A 31 5.47 1.71 -17.31
CA PHE A 31 4.23 1.61 -18.08
C PHE A 31 4.25 2.74 -19.10
N GLY A 32 4.86 2.49 -20.27
CA GLY A 32 5.08 3.50 -21.31
C GLY A 32 3.84 4.37 -21.59
N ASN A 33 4.10 5.53 -22.21
CA ASN A 33 3.22 6.68 -22.54
C ASN A 33 1.73 6.46 -22.92
N TRP A 34 1.22 5.24 -22.96
CA TRP A 34 -0.15 4.86 -23.27
C TRP A 34 -1.19 5.33 -22.24
N PHE A 35 -0.85 5.43 -20.95
CA PHE A 35 -1.78 5.88 -19.91
C PHE A 35 -1.34 7.20 -19.29
N ARG A 36 -1.43 8.30 -20.05
CA ARG A 36 -1.13 9.66 -19.57
C ARG A 36 -2.12 10.22 -18.53
N LYS A 37 -3.12 9.45 -18.11
CA LYS A 37 -4.07 9.88 -17.07
C LYS A 37 -3.91 8.98 -15.85
N SER A 38 -3.34 9.54 -14.79
CA SER A 38 -3.35 8.97 -13.44
C SER A 38 -4.78 8.53 -13.10
N ASN A 39 -4.97 7.23 -12.85
CA ASN A 39 -6.27 6.64 -12.56
C ASN A 39 -6.12 5.69 -11.37
N LEU A 40 -7.14 5.64 -10.52
CA LEU A 40 -7.27 4.72 -9.38
C LEU A 40 -7.04 3.25 -9.73
N PHE A 41 -7.29 2.86 -11.00
CA PHE A 41 -6.95 1.53 -11.52
C PHE A 41 -5.49 1.12 -11.32
N GLN A 42 -4.57 2.07 -11.14
CA GLN A 42 -3.17 1.76 -10.84
C GLN A 42 -2.99 1.16 -9.44
N VAL A 43 -3.83 1.54 -8.48
CA VAL A 43 -3.81 0.96 -7.13
C VAL A 43 -4.15 -0.53 -7.23
N ASP A 44 -5.18 -0.88 -8.00
CA ASP A 44 -5.58 -2.27 -8.22
C ASP A 44 -4.50 -3.06 -8.98
N LYS A 45 -3.92 -2.48 -10.03
CA LYS A 45 -2.80 -3.10 -10.75
C LYS A 45 -1.60 -3.38 -9.85
N LEU A 46 -1.27 -2.46 -8.96
CA LEU A 46 -0.16 -2.60 -8.04
C LEU A 46 -0.42 -3.71 -7.02
N TYR A 47 -1.64 -3.76 -6.48
CA TYR A 47 -2.09 -4.84 -5.61
C TYR A 47 -1.97 -6.21 -6.32
N GLU A 48 -2.52 -6.33 -7.53
CA GLU A 48 -2.46 -7.55 -8.33
C GLU A 48 -1.03 -7.93 -8.74
N GLN A 49 -0.14 -6.94 -8.90
CA GLN A 49 1.27 -7.20 -9.15
C GLN A 49 1.96 -7.76 -7.90
N ALA A 50 1.66 -7.21 -6.71
CA ALA A 50 2.17 -7.77 -5.45
C ALA A 50 1.71 -9.22 -5.26
N GLN A 51 0.43 -9.51 -5.55
CA GLN A 51 -0.12 -10.88 -5.55
C GLN A 51 0.66 -11.82 -6.47
N LYS A 52 0.92 -11.39 -7.72
CA LYS A 52 1.67 -12.18 -8.69
C LYS A 52 3.09 -12.48 -8.21
N VAL A 53 3.79 -11.50 -7.63
CA VAL A 53 5.14 -11.72 -7.10
C VAL A 53 5.13 -12.73 -5.94
N LEU A 54 4.09 -12.68 -5.10
CA LEU A 54 3.89 -13.65 -4.02
C LEU A 54 3.44 -15.03 -4.50
N GLY A 55 3.00 -15.16 -5.76
CA GLY A 55 2.36 -16.39 -6.26
C GLY A 55 1.03 -16.70 -5.58
N ILE A 56 0.35 -15.67 -5.06
CA ILE A 56 -0.93 -15.80 -4.38
C ILE A 56 -2.03 -15.30 -5.31
N ASP A 57 -3.01 -16.16 -5.59
CA ASP A 57 -4.20 -15.81 -6.37
C ASP A 57 -5.42 -15.91 -5.45
N SER A 58 -5.73 -14.81 -4.76
CA SER A 58 -6.86 -14.75 -3.83
C SER A 58 -7.46 -13.35 -3.80
N GLU A 59 -8.74 -13.21 -4.09
CA GLU A 59 -9.44 -11.94 -3.91
C GLU A 59 -9.58 -11.61 -2.41
N PRO A 60 -9.38 -10.35 -2.01
CA PRO A 60 -9.46 -10.00 -0.60
C PRO A 60 -10.89 -10.19 -0.08
N SER A 61 -11.03 -10.79 1.10
CA SER A 61 -12.33 -10.98 1.77
C SER A 61 -12.98 -9.65 2.17
N THR A 62 -12.16 -8.62 2.37
CA THR A 62 -12.56 -7.24 2.68
C THR A 62 -11.63 -6.27 1.98
N LYS A 63 -12.16 -5.16 1.45
CA LYS A 63 -11.32 -4.12 0.85
C LYS A 63 -10.33 -3.55 1.86
N ILE A 64 -9.10 -3.33 1.42
CA ILE A 64 -8.03 -2.79 2.24
C ILE A 64 -8.21 -1.28 2.37
N THR A 65 -8.23 -0.78 3.60
CA THR A 65 -8.31 0.66 3.84
C THR A 65 -6.94 1.30 3.70
N ILE A 66 -6.85 2.38 2.93
CA ILE A 66 -5.67 3.24 2.80
C ILE A 66 -6.04 4.64 3.32
N LYS A 67 -5.25 5.18 4.25
CA LYS A 67 -5.37 6.57 4.72
C LYS A 67 -4.18 7.38 4.20
N LEU A 68 -4.48 8.43 3.42
CA LEU A 68 -3.49 9.31 2.83
C LEU A 68 -3.29 10.57 3.67
N PHE A 69 -2.04 10.86 4.01
CA PHE A 69 -1.64 12.07 4.71
C PHE A 69 -0.78 12.94 3.80
N ALA A 70 -1.02 14.26 3.82
CA ALA A 70 -0.24 15.21 3.02
C ALA A 70 1.25 15.22 3.39
N ASN A 71 1.54 15.03 4.69
CA ASN A 71 2.88 15.07 5.24
C ASN A 71 3.05 14.09 6.40
N ARG A 72 4.31 13.84 6.77
CA ARG A 72 4.69 12.93 7.87
C ARG A 72 4.16 13.38 9.23
N LYS A 73 4.01 14.69 9.49
CA LYS A 73 3.55 15.21 10.78
C LYS A 73 2.10 14.78 11.04
N ASP A 74 1.24 14.87 10.04
CA ASP A 74 -0.17 14.50 10.17
C ASP A 74 -0.33 12.99 10.40
N PHE A 75 0.46 12.17 9.70
CA PHE A 75 0.52 10.73 9.96
C PHE A 75 0.96 10.42 11.39
N VAL A 76 2.04 11.04 11.87
CA VAL A 76 2.55 10.82 13.24
C VAL A 76 1.52 11.27 14.29
N ASN A 77 0.81 12.36 14.03
CA ASN A 77 -0.24 12.86 14.92
C ASN A 77 -1.43 11.88 14.99
N GLU A 78 -1.92 11.38 13.86
CA GLU A 78 -2.97 10.35 13.83
C GLU A 78 -2.53 9.11 14.62
N TYR A 79 -1.30 8.64 14.40
CA TYR A 79 -0.75 7.50 15.12
C TYR A 79 -0.66 7.77 16.64
N TYR A 80 -0.26 8.98 17.05
CA TYR A 80 -0.23 9.38 18.45
C TYR A 80 -1.62 9.38 19.08
N VAL A 81 -2.64 9.88 18.37
CA VAL A 81 -4.02 9.88 18.86
C VAL A 81 -4.53 8.46 19.08
N LEU A 82 -4.19 7.53 18.19
CA LEU A 82 -4.65 6.14 18.29
C LEU A 82 -3.95 5.34 19.41
N TYR A 83 -2.63 5.55 19.61
CA TYR A 83 -1.83 4.69 20.49
C TYR A 83 -1.27 5.39 21.74
N GLY A 84 -1.45 6.71 21.87
CA GLY A 84 -0.91 7.51 22.97
C GLY A 84 0.62 7.55 23.02
N LYS A 85 1.31 7.18 21.93
CA LYS A 85 2.78 7.08 21.86
C LYS A 85 3.31 7.73 20.59
N THR A 86 4.32 8.58 20.73
CA THR A 86 5.09 9.06 19.58
C THR A 86 6.29 8.16 19.38
N SER A 87 6.50 7.68 18.17
CA SER A 87 7.76 7.05 17.79
C SER A 87 8.44 7.93 16.75
N ARG A 88 9.59 8.51 17.12
CA ARG A 88 10.46 9.21 16.17
C ARG A 88 10.92 8.30 15.01
N LYS A 89 10.76 6.98 15.17
CA LYS A 89 11.13 5.93 14.22
C LYS A 89 9.94 5.36 13.43
N LEU A 90 8.79 6.05 13.36
CA LEU A 90 7.71 5.59 12.49
C LEU A 90 8.21 5.47 11.04
N PRO A 91 7.87 4.38 10.33
CA PRO A 91 8.24 4.22 8.93
C PRO A 91 7.52 5.28 8.06
N ARG A 92 7.85 5.34 6.77
CA ARG A 92 7.30 6.35 5.84
C ARG A 92 5.87 6.00 5.38
N SER A 93 5.58 4.70 5.34
CA SER A 93 4.27 4.08 5.24
C SER A 93 4.18 3.00 6.32
N LEU A 94 2.97 2.59 6.69
CA LEU A 94 2.77 1.54 7.68
C LEU A 94 1.44 0.83 7.46
N TYR A 95 1.45 -0.48 7.33
CA TYR A 95 0.28 -1.30 7.58
C TYR A 95 0.07 -1.51 9.08
N ASP A 96 -1.05 -1.01 9.61
CA ASP A 96 -1.46 -1.28 10.96
C ASP A 96 -2.30 -2.56 11.04
N PHE A 97 -1.77 -3.55 11.76
CA PHE A 97 -2.41 -4.85 11.91
C PHE A 97 -3.72 -4.82 12.70
N TYR A 98 -3.85 -3.91 13.67
CA TYR A 98 -5.02 -3.86 14.53
C TYR A 98 -6.22 -3.26 13.80
N TYR A 99 -6.00 -2.13 13.12
CA TYR A 99 -7.05 -1.45 12.37
C TYR A 99 -7.17 -1.93 10.91
N LYS A 100 -6.24 -2.76 10.43
CA LYS A 100 -6.16 -3.21 9.03
C LYS A 100 -6.08 -2.05 8.02
N VAL A 101 -5.36 -1.00 8.40
CA VAL A 101 -5.24 0.23 7.59
C VAL A 101 -3.80 0.42 7.15
N ILE A 102 -3.60 0.76 5.88
CA ILE A 102 -2.32 1.27 5.37
C ILE A 102 -2.30 2.78 5.53
N TYR A 103 -1.37 3.30 6.34
CA TYR A 103 -1.12 4.72 6.48
C TYR A 103 -0.01 5.14 5.52
N VAL A 104 -0.26 6.18 4.72
CA VAL A 104 0.65 6.63 3.68
C VAL A 104 0.93 8.12 3.81
N ASN A 105 2.20 8.49 3.94
CA ASN A 105 2.64 9.87 3.70
C ASN A 105 2.82 10.08 2.19
N VAL A 106 1.92 10.83 1.56
CA VAL A 106 1.95 11.09 0.12
C VAL A 106 3.20 11.87 -0.31
N GLY A 107 3.83 12.62 0.59
CA GLY A 107 5.04 13.37 0.29
C GLY A 107 6.26 12.50 -0.08
N ASP A 108 6.27 11.23 0.31
CA ASP A 108 7.45 10.34 0.26
C ASP A 108 7.07 8.89 -0.10
N ILE A 109 5.90 8.68 -0.68
CA ILE A 109 5.45 7.36 -1.13
C ILE A 109 6.01 7.05 -2.52
N SER A 110 6.37 5.78 -2.73
CA SER A 110 6.68 5.21 -4.04
C SER A 110 5.78 4.00 -4.32
N GLU A 111 5.73 3.58 -5.57
CA GLU A 111 5.08 2.34 -5.98
C GLU A 111 5.59 1.13 -5.17
N GLY A 112 6.93 0.97 -5.07
CA GLY A 112 7.55 -0.14 -4.34
C GLY A 112 7.14 -0.19 -2.88
N MET A 113 7.10 0.98 -2.22
CA MET A 113 6.65 1.08 -0.83
C MET A 113 5.18 0.69 -0.67
N LEU A 114 4.29 1.10 -1.58
CA LEU A 114 2.89 0.69 -1.49
C LEU A 114 2.72 -0.82 -1.75
N ALA A 115 3.50 -1.39 -2.69
CA ALA A 115 3.52 -2.84 -2.89
C ALA A 115 4.04 -3.61 -1.66
N HIS A 116 5.06 -3.07 -0.98
CA HIS A 116 5.52 -3.59 0.32
C HIS A 116 4.35 -3.63 1.30
N GLU A 117 3.64 -2.52 1.47
CA GLU A 117 2.51 -2.46 2.42
C GLU A 117 1.34 -3.37 2.03
N PHE A 118 1.06 -3.55 0.73
CA PHE A 118 0.04 -4.50 0.27
C PHE A 118 0.37 -5.96 0.59
N THR A 119 1.66 -6.28 0.74
CA THR A 119 2.06 -7.65 1.10
C THR A 119 1.49 -8.06 2.44
N HIS A 120 1.42 -7.16 3.42
CA HIS A 120 0.93 -7.48 4.75
C HIS A 120 -0.53 -7.97 4.78
N PRO A 121 -1.53 -7.26 4.22
CA PRO A 121 -2.89 -7.75 4.16
C PRO A 121 -3.06 -8.95 3.22
N ILE A 122 -2.42 -9.00 2.04
CA ILE A 122 -2.50 -10.16 1.13
C ILE A 122 -2.07 -11.44 1.86
N PHE A 123 -0.89 -11.39 2.47
CA PHE A 123 -0.31 -12.54 3.12
C PHE A 123 -1.11 -12.94 4.37
N ARG A 124 -1.63 -11.96 5.12
CA ARG A 124 -2.47 -12.24 6.29
C ARG A 124 -3.78 -12.93 5.92
N GLU A 125 -4.43 -12.53 4.83
CA GLU A 125 -5.68 -13.17 4.40
C GLU A 125 -5.44 -14.58 3.86
N TYR A 126 -4.29 -14.80 3.21
CA TYR A 126 -3.91 -16.10 2.69
C TYR A 126 -3.60 -17.12 3.79
N PHE A 127 -2.93 -16.72 4.88
CA PHE A 127 -2.60 -17.61 5.99
C PHE A 127 -3.63 -17.58 7.11
N LYS A 128 -4.11 -18.77 7.53
CA LYS A 128 -5.03 -18.92 8.68
C LYS A 128 -4.49 -18.35 10.00
N GLN A 129 -3.17 -18.31 10.15
CA GLN A 129 -2.49 -17.70 11.29
C GLN A 129 -1.53 -16.63 10.79
N SER A 130 -1.45 -15.50 11.51
CA SER A 130 -0.50 -14.45 11.15
C SER A 130 0.94 -14.98 11.25
N PRO A 131 1.73 -14.88 10.17
CA PRO A 131 3.09 -15.37 10.19
C PRO A 131 3.98 -14.49 11.08
N PRO A 132 5.18 -14.97 11.47
CA PRO A 132 6.13 -14.16 12.21
C PRO A 132 6.45 -12.86 11.48
N ARG A 133 6.49 -11.75 12.22
CA ARG A 133 6.72 -10.41 11.65
C ARG A 133 7.94 -10.36 10.73
N VAL A 134 9.05 -11.00 11.13
CA VAL A 134 10.28 -11.03 10.33
C VAL A 134 10.04 -11.64 8.95
N LEU A 135 9.25 -12.72 8.88
CA LEU A 135 8.92 -13.37 7.61
C LEU A 135 8.08 -12.45 6.72
N THR A 136 7.07 -11.77 7.29
CA THR A 136 6.26 -10.83 6.51
C THR A 136 7.07 -9.68 5.94
N GLU A 137 8.03 -9.13 6.69
CA GLU A 137 8.90 -8.05 6.19
C GLU A 137 9.85 -8.53 5.09
N ILE A 138 10.40 -9.75 5.21
CA ILE A 138 11.25 -10.36 4.17
C ILE A 138 10.46 -10.50 2.86
N LEU A 139 9.22 -10.96 2.94
CA LEU A 139 8.36 -11.12 1.77
C LEU A 139 7.94 -9.79 1.18
N ALA A 140 7.61 -8.81 2.02
CA ALA A 140 7.28 -7.47 1.57
C ALA A 140 8.47 -6.81 0.86
N THR A 141 9.69 -6.96 1.40
CA THR A 141 10.94 -6.52 0.76
C THR A 141 11.20 -7.26 -0.56
N HIS A 142 10.87 -8.57 -0.61
CA HIS A 142 10.97 -9.37 -1.83
C HIS A 142 10.02 -8.83 -2.92
N VAL A 143 8.76 -8.53 -2.55
CA VAL A 143 7.76 -7.93 -3.44
C VAL A 143 8.22 -6.58 -3.97
N GLU A 144 8.68 -5.69 -3.09
CA GLU A 144 9.23 -4.38 -3.46
C GLU A 144 10.37 -4.52 -4.49
N SER A 145 11.31 -5.43 -4.24
CA SER A 145 12.49 -5.62 -5.08
C SER A 145 12.22 -6.30 -6.42
N HIS A 146 11.12 -7.06 -6.53
CA HIS A 146 10.80 -7.87 -7.72
C HIS A 146 9.58 -7.36 -8.50
N LEU A 147 9.05 -6.21 -8.13
CA LEU A 147 7.80 -5.67 -8.66
C LEU A 147 7.78 -5.58 -10.21
N HIS A 148 8.92 -5.27 -10.83
CA HIS A 148 9.06 -5.12 -12.29
C HIS A 148 9.73 -6.31 -12.98
N ASN A 149 10.12 -7.35 -12.24
CA ASN A 149 10.77 -8.50 -12.84
C ASN A 149 9.76 -9.28 -13.68
N LYS A 150 10.20 -9.80 -14.85
CA LYS A 150 9.41 -10.80 -15.58
C LYS A 150 9.33 -12.04 -14.70
N ILE A 151 8.18 -12.25 -14.07
CA ILE A 151 7.92 -13.44 -13.26
C ILE A 151 7.96 -14.64 -14.21
N LYS A 152 8.95 -15.53 -14.04
CA LYS A 152 8.99 -16.80 -14.77
C LYS A 152 7.82 -17.65 -14.28
N LYS A 153 6.96 -18.09 -15.21
CA LYS A 153 5.97 -19.12 -14.91
C LYS A 153 6.72 -20.42 -14.63
N TYR A 154 6.51 -20.99 -13.46
CA TYR A 154 6.92 -22.35 -13.12
C TYR A 154 5.82 -23.33 -13.52
#